data_AF-A0A973HLW6-F1
#
_entry.id   AF-A0A973HLW6-F1
#
_cell.length_a   1.000
_cell.length_b   1.000
_cell.length_c   1.000
_cell.angle_alpha   90.00
_cell.angle_beta   90.00
_cell.angle_gamma   90.00
#
_symmetry.space_group_name_H-M   'P 1'
#
loop_
_entity.id
_entity.type
_entity.pdbx_description
1 polymer ?
#
loop_
_entity_poly.entity_id
_entity_poly.type
_entity_poly.pdbx_seq_one_letter_code
_entity_poly.pdbx_strand_id
1 'polypeptide(L)'
;AWAIGSTIGSMETGKYLAALVGDSIPMSLLPIIMFALAGFMAFATGTSWGTFGIMLPIAGDMAAGTEISLMLPMLASVLAGSVFGDHCSPISDTTILSSTGANCHHMDHVMTQLPYALSTALVSAIGYLVLGVTSSVLSGFIASAIAFTVVVAIMSRISRKV
;
A
#
# COMPACT_ATOMS: atom_id res chain seq x y z
N ALA A 1 -8.03 -3.71 -16.22
CA ALA A 1 -6.72 -3.58 -15.57
C ALA A 1 -5.56 -3.81 -16.53
N TRP A 2 -5.39 -5.03 -17.06
CA TRP A 2 -4.21 -5.39 -17.89
C TRP A 2 -4.04 -4.60 -19.19
N ALA A 3 -5.13 -4.26 -19.89
CA ALA A 3 -5.05 -3.38 -21.06
C ALA A 3 -4.52 -1.98 -20.69
N ILE A 4 -4.96 -1.42 -19.56
CA ILE A 4 -4.47 -0.13 -19.07
C ILE A 4 -2.98 -0.23 -18.71
N GLY A 5 -2.57 -1.33 -18.06
CA GLY A 5 -1.16 -1.62 -17.80
C GLY A 5 -0.30 -1.63 -19.07
N SER A 6 -0.78 -2.25 -20.16
CA SER A 6 -0.07 -2.25 -21.44
C SER A 6 0.04 -0.86 -22.09
N THR A 7 -1.01 -0.03 -21.95
CA THR A 7 -0.99 1.36 -22.43
C THR A 7 0.00 2.20 -21.62
N ILE A 8 0.03 2.05 -20.29
CA ILE A 8 0.99 2.72 -19.40
C ILE A 8 2.43 2.35 -19.78
N GLY A 9 2.70 1.07 -20.05
CA GLY A 9 4.02 0.63 -20.52
C GLY A 9 4.38 1.26 -21.88
N SER A 10 3.42 1.35 -22.80
CA SER A 10 3.62 1.96 -24.13
C SER A 10 3.85 3.48 -24.05
N MET A 11 3.28 4.15 -23.05
CA MET A 11 3.50 5.57 -22.77
C MET A 11 4.80 5.85 -22.00
N GLU A 12 5.51 4.80 -21.58
CA GLU A 12 6.73 4.88 -20.76
C GLU A 12 6.55 5.71 -19.47
N THR A 13 5.34 5.71 -18.91
CA THR A 13 4.98 6.57 -17.75
C THR A 13 5.90 6.33 -16.56
N GLY A 14 6.32 5.09 -16.32
CA GLY A 14 7.25 4.77 -15.24
C GLY A 14 8.64 5.38 -15.45
N LYS A 15 9.15 5.40 -16.70
CA LYS A 15 10.43 6.05 -17.04
C LYS A 15 10.35 7.57 -16.87
N TYR A 16 9.23 8.17 -17.28
CA TYR A 16 8.99 9.60 -17.08
C TYR A 16 8.98 9.97 -15.60
N LEU A 17 8.29 9.19 -14.77
CA LEU A 17 8.27 9.40 -13.32
C LEU A 17 9.65 9.17 -12.69
N ALA A 18 10.42 8.18 -13.15
CA ALA A 18 11.79 7.94 -12.71
C ALA A 18 12.69 9.17 -12.94
N ALA A 19 12.61 9.78 -14.12
CA ALA A 19 13.37 10.98 -14.47
C ALA A 19 12.98 12.17 -13.58
N LEU A 20 11.69 12.36 -13.28
CA LEU A 20 11.23 13.46 -12.42
C LEU A 20 11.65 13.26 -10.95
N VAL A 21 11.62 12.01 -10.48
CA VAL A 21 11.98 11.62 -9.12
C VAL A 21 13.47 11.81 -8.86
N GLY A 22 14.34 11.46 -9.82
CA GLY A 22 15.80 11.48 -9.66
C GLY A 22 16.36 12.82 -9.18
N ASP A 23 15.71 13.94 -9.52
CA ASP A 23 16.14 15.28 -9.12
C ASP A 23 15.39 15.84 -7.89
N SER A 24 14.26 15.25 -7.51
CA SER A 24 13.30 15.89 -6.58
C SER A 24 13.01 15.11 -5.30
N ILE A 25 13.15 13.78 -5.30
CA ILE A 25 12.70 12.92 -4.21
C ILE A 25 13.82 11.94 -3.80
N PRO A 26 14.16 11.85 -2.50
CA PRO A 26 15.09 10.83 -2.01
C PRO A 26 14.63 9.41 -2.38
N MET A 27 15.51 8.63 -2.98
CA MET A 27 15.19 7.25 -3.40
C MET A 27 14.73 6.37 -2.23
N SER A 28 15.21 6.66 -1.01
CA SER A 28 14.82 6.00 0.23
C SER A 28 13.33 6.14 0.57
N LEU A 29 12.62 7.12 0.00
CA LEU A 29 11.18 7.33 0.24
C LEU A 29 10.29 6.65 -0.81
N LEU A 30 10.87 6.09 -1.88
CA LEU A 30 10.08 5.54 -2.97
C LEU A 30 9.16 4.39 -2.54
N PRO A 31 9.59 3.42 -1.71
CA PRO A 31 8.69 2.35 -1.26
C PRO A 31 7.48 2.88 -0.47
N ILE A 32 7.67 3.83 0.44
CA ILE A 32 6.54 4.39 1.22
C ILE A 32 5.62 5.26 0.36
N ILE A 33 6.16 6.00 -0.61
CA ILE A 33 5.35 6.78 -1.57
C ILE A 33 4.52 5.84 -2.45
N MET A 34 5.11 4.78 -2.99
CA MET A 34 4.40 3.78 -3.78
C MET A 34 3.30 3.09 -2.98
N PHE A 35 3.56 2.73 -1.73
CA PHE A 35 2.55 2.20 -0.81
C PHE A 35 1.36 3.15 -0.65
N ALA A 36 1.63 4.43 -0.37
CA ALA A 36 0.58 5.43 -0.16
C ALA A 36 -0.24 5.70 -1.43
N LEU A 37 0.42 5.83 -2.59
CA LEU A 37 -0.26 6.06 -3.86
C LEU A 37 -1.12 4.87 -4.27
N ALA A 38 -0.60 3.65 -4.13
CA ALA A 38 -1.36 2.43 -4.41
C ALA A 38 -2.56 2.30 -3.46
N GLY A 39 -2.38 2.58 -2.17
CA GLY A 39 -3.46 2.57 -1.19
C GLY A 39 -4.55 3.59 -1.48
N PHE A 40 -4.17 4.84 -1.77
CA PHE A 40 -5.15 5.88 -2.11
C PHE A 40 -5.91 5.54 -3.39
N MET A 41 -5.22 5.05 -4.43
CA MET A 41 -5.84 4.64 -5.68
C MET A 41 -6.82 3.47 -5.47
N ALA A 42 -6.41 2.42 -4.75
CA ALA A 42 -7.26 1.27 -4.49
C ALA A 42 -8.46 1.63 -3.61
N PHE A 43 -8.28 2.52 -2.63
CA PHE A 43 -9.38 3.04 -1.82
C PHE A 43 -10.40 3.80 -2.67
N ALA A 44 -9.92 4.70 -3.55
CA ALA A 44 -10.78 5.52 -4.40
C ALA A 44 -11.48 4.73 -5.51
N THR A 45 -10.91 3.61 -5.95
CA THR A 45 -11.44 2.79 -7.04
C THR A 45 -12.16 1.53 -6.56
N GLY A 46 -11.97 1.12 -5.30
CA GLY A 46 -12.54 -0.10 -4.74
C GLY A 46 -11.99 -1.40 -5.35
N THR A 47 -10.76 -1.38 -5.90
CA THR A 47 -10.19 -2.58 -6.54
C THR A 47 -8.68 -2.70 -6.39
N SER A 48 -8.22 -3.78 -5.77
CA SER A 48 -6.81 -4.15 -5.67
C SER A 48 -6.22 -4.55 -7.03
N TRP A 49 -6.90 -5.40 -7.79
CA TRP A 49 -6.43 -5.86 -9.11
C TRP A 49 -6.37 -4.74 -10.16
N GLY A 50 -7.29 -3.78 -10.11
CA GLY A 50 -7.24 -2.57 -10.92
C GLY A 50 -5.97 -1.77 -10.66
N THR A 51 -5.70 -1.50 -9.38
CA THR A 51 -4.49 -0.80 -8.95
C THR A 51 -3.22 -1.58 -9.27
N PHE A 52 -3.19 -2.91 -9.09
CA PHE A 52 -2.04 -3.74 -9.49
C PHE A 52 -1.70 -3.59 -10.98
N GLY A 53 -2.72 -3.65 -11.84
CA GLY A 53 -2.54 -3.52 -13.28
C GLY A 53 -1.98 -2.16 -13.71
N ILE A 54 -2.16 -1.12 -12.90
CA ILE A 54 -1.68 0.24 -13.14
C ILE A 54 -0.31 0.46 -12.49
N MET A 55 -0.20 0.15 -11.20
CA MET A 55 0.91 0.56 -10.35
C MET A 55 2.10 -0.40 -10.41
N LEU A 56 1.92 -1.70 -10.70
CA LEU A 56 3.05 -2.63 -10.79
C LEU A 56 3.98 -2.33 -11.99
N PRO A 57 3.47 -2.07 -13.21
CA PRO A 57 4.33 -1.64 -14.32
C PRO A 57 5.07 -0.33 -14.00
N ILE A 58 4.37 0.65 -13.42
CA ILE A 58 4.96 1.94 -13.03
C ILE A 58 6.09 1.74 -12.02
N ALA A 59 5.85 0.96 -10.97
CA ALA A 59 6.85 0.70 -9.93
C ALA A 59 8.06 -0.08 -10.49
N GLY A 60 7.82 -1.05 -11.38
CA GLY A 60 8.87 -1.82 -12.03
C GLY A 60 9.77 -0.95 -12.92
N ASP A 61 9.17 -0.15 -13.79
CA ASP A 61 9.89 0.77 -14.67
C ASP A 61 10.64 1.85 -13.86
N MET A 62 10.02 2.37 -12.79
CA MET A 62 10.67 3.34 -11.90
C MET A 62 11.88 2.73 -11.20
N ALA A 63 11.78 1.53 -10.64
CA ALA A 63 12.90 0.87 -9.99
C ALA A 63 14.02 0.56 -10.98
N ALA A 64 13.69 0.12 -12.20
CA ALA A 64 14.68 -0.10 -13.26
C ALA A 64 15.39 1.19 -13.70
N GLY A 65 14.69 2.32 -13.69
CA GLY A 65 15.23 3.63 -14.08
C GLY A 65 15.91 4.42 -12.96
N THR A 66 15.73 4.04 -11.69
CA THR A 66 16.32 4.73 -10.53
C THR A 66 17.35 3.85 -9.83
N GLU A 67 16.92 2.86 -9.06
CA GLU A 67 17.78 1.97 -8.30
C GLU A 67 17.17 0.56 -8.27
N ILE A 68 17.84 -0.39 -8.92
CA ILE A 68 17.30 -1.72 -9.18
C ILE A 68 17.13 -2.57 -7.91
N SER A 69 17.88 -2.29 -6.84
CA SER A 69 17.72 -2.98 -5.55
C SER A 69 16.38 -2.63 -4.88
N LEU A 70 15.77 -1.50 -5.25
CA LEU A 70 14.42 -1.12 -4.81
C LEU A 70 13.28 -1.81 -5.57
N MET A 71 13.57 -2.62 -6.61
CA MET A 71 12.55 -3.33 -7.40
C MET A 71 11.59 -4.13 -6.52
N LEU A 72 12.12 -5.05 -5.71
CA LEU A 72 11.29 -5.89 -4.84
C LEU A 72 10.55 -5.05 -3.77
N PRO A 73 11.21 -4.12 -3.05
CA PRO A 73 10.53 -3.21 -2.13
C PRO A 73 9.38 -2.42 -2.76
N MET A 74 9.57 -1.86 -3.95
CA MET A 74 8.55 -1.06 -4.62
C MET A 74 7.37 -1.92 -5.09
N LEU A 75 7.63 -3.08 -5.70
CA LEU A 75 6.55 -4.01 -6.06
C LEU A 75 5.78 -4.50 -4.83
N ALA A 76 6.47 -4.87 -3.76
CA ALA A 76 5.84 -5.27 -2.50
C ALA A 76 5.00 -4.14 -1.90
N SER A 77 5.49 -2.89 -1.96
CA SER A 77 4.77 -1.72 -1.46
C SER A 77 3.48 -1.43 -2.23
N VAL A 78 3.49 -1.61 -3.55
CA VAL A 78 2.29 -1.51 -4.38
C VAL A 78 1.29 -2.59 -4.01
N LEU A 79 1.76 -3.84 -3.83
CA LEU A 79 0.89 -4.94 -3.45
C LEU A 79 0.22 -4.67 -2.09
N ALA A 80 1.00 -4.32 -1.08
CA ALA A 80 0.50 -4.02 0.26
C ALA A 80 -0.45 -2.82 0.26
N GLY A 81 -0.08 -1.73 -0.43
CA GLY A 81 -0.89 -0.52 -0.52
C GLY A 81 -2.24 -0.79 -1.16
N SER A 82 -2.25 -1.46 -2.32
CA SER A 82 -3.51 -1.71 -3.02
C SER A 82 -4.45 -2.62 -2.23
N VAL A 83 -3.93 -3.63 -1.51
CA VAL A 83 -4.75 -4.49 -0.64
C VAL A 83 -5.33 -3.69 0.52
N PHE A 84 -4.52 -2.84 1.16
CA PHE A 84 -4.99 -1.95 2.22
C PHE A 84 -6.13 -1.05 1.74
N GLY A 85 -5.97 -0.36 0.61
CA GLY A 85 -6.96 0.57 0.10
C GLY A 85 -8.26 -0.11 -0.30
N ASP A 86 -8.18 -1.23 -1.00
CA ASP A 86 -9.35 -2.03 -1.40
C ASP A 86 -10.13 -2.52 -0.17
N HIS A 87 -9.42 -3.04 0.85
CA HIS A 87 -10.01 -3.60 2.05
C HIS A 87 -10.86 -2.62 2.86
N CYS A 88 -10.49 -1.33 2.88
CA CYS A 88 -11.25 -0.31 3.61
C CYS A 88 -12.14 0.56 2.72
N SER A 89 -12.20 0.30 1.41
CA SER A 89 -13.02 1.08 0.48
C SER A 89 -14.52 0.75 0.64
N PRO A 90 -15.40 1.76 0.80
CA PRO A 90 -16.85 1.55 0.81
C PRO A 90 -17.40 1.04 -0.53
N ILE A 91 -16.70 1.29 -1.64
CA ILE A 91 -17.20 0.92 -2.97
C ILE A 91 -16.62 -0.41 -3.48
N SER A 92 -15.79 -1.09 -2.67
CA SER A 92 -15.20 -2.37 -3.06
C SER A 92 -16.23 -3.49 -3.06
N ASP A 93 -16.20 -4.31 -4.11
CA ASP A 93 -17.02 -5.53 -4.23
C ASP A 93 -16.79 -6.47 -3.04
N THR A 94 -15.55 -6.56 -2.55
CA THR A 94 -15.20 -7.41 -1.39
C THR A 94 -15.85 -6.86 -0.12
N THR A 95 -15.84 -5.55 0.09
CA THR A 95 -16.47 -4.88 1.23
C THR A 95 -18.00 -5.04 1.18
N ILE A 96 -18.61 -4.85 0.01
CA ILE A 96 -20.05 -5.00 -0.21
C ILE A 96 -20.48 -6.44 0.08
N LEU A 97 -19.78 -7.43 -0.49
CA LEU A 97 -20.08 -8.85 -0.26
C LEU A 97 -19.84 -9.27 1.19
N SER A 98 -18.80 -8.75 1.84
CA SER A 98 -18.50 -9.03 3.26
C SER A 98 -19.59 -8.49 4.19
N SER A 99 -20.02 -7.24 3.97
CA SER A 99 -21.12 -6.64 4.76
C SER A 99 -22.46 -7.34 4.55
N THR A 100 -22.75 -7.74 3.30
CA THR A 100 -23.94 -8.52 2.95
C THR A 100 -23.90 -9.92 3.59
N GLY A 101 -22.77 -10.61 3.50
CA GLY A 101 -22.58 -11.94 4.10
C GLY A 101 -22.63 -11.93 5.62
N ALA A 102 -22.20 -10.83 6.25
CA ALA A 102 -22.30 -10.60 7.69
C ALA A 102 -23.69 -10.11 8.15
N ASN A 103 -24.63 -9.88 7.22
CA ASN A 103 -25.97 -9.34 7.49
C ASN A 103 -25.94 -8.06 8.35
N CYS A 104 -25.04 -7.15 8.03
CA CYS A 104 -24.86 -5.88 8.74
C CYS A 104 -25.01 -4.70 7.77
N HIS A 105 -25.26 -3.50 8.31
CA HIS A 105 -25.31 -2.31 7.48
C HIS A 105 -23.92 -2.02 6.89
N HIS A 106 -23.88 -1.73 5.59
CA HIS A 106 -22.62 -1.63 4.85
C HIS A 106 -21.63 -0.64 5.47
N MET A 107 -22.09 0.55 5.85
CA MET A 107 -21.22 1.56 6.47
C MET A 107 -20.74 1.17 7.87
N ASP A 108 -21.50 0.34 8.61
CA ASP A 108 -21.08 -0.12 9.93
C ASP A 108 -19.92 -1.13 9.78
N HIS A 109 -19.97 -1.98 8.76
CA HIS A 109 -18.86 -2.85 8.40
C HIS A 109 -17.60 -2.02 8.07
N VAL A 110 -17.71 -1.04 7.17
CA VAL A 110 -16.57 -0.18 6.79
C VAL A 110 -15.97 0.52 7.99
N MET A 111 -16.80 1.18 8.81
CA MET A 111 -16.35 1.96 9.96
C MET A 111 -15.72 1.09 11.04
N THR A 112 -16.16 -0.16 11.21
CA THR A 112 -15.55 -1.08 12.16
C THR A 112 -14.23 -1.67 11.65
N GLN A 113 -14.04 -1.83 10.34
CA GLN A 113 -12.77 -2.28 9.76
C GLN A 113 -11.69 -1.18 9.71
N LEU A 114 -12.09 0.07 9.49
CA LEU A 114 -11.16 1.18 9.25
C LEU A 114 -10.08 1.36 10.34
N PRO A 115 -10.37 1.25 11.65
CA PRO A 115 -9.35 1.33 12.70
C PRO A 115 -8.27 0.24 12.58
N TYR A 116 -8.65 -0.98 12.22
CA TYR A 116 -7.72 -2.10 12.02
C TYR A 116 -6.88 -1.88 10.75
N ALA A 117 -7.53 -1.50 9.65
CA ALA A 117 -6.88 -1.23 8.38
C ALA A 117 -5.86 -0.08 8.46
N LEU A 118 -6.21 1.03 9.12
CA LEU A 118 -5.29 2.15 9.32
C LEU A 118 -4.13 1.78 10.24
N SER A 119 -4.38 0.96 11.26
CA SER A 119 -3.33 0.47 12.17
C SER A 119 -2.31 -0.41 11.44
N THR A 120 -2.76 -1.33 10.58
CA THR A 120 -1.86 -2.18 9.78
C THR A 120 -1.18 -1.39 8.65
N ALA A 121 -1.84 -0.38 8.09
CA ALA A 121 -1.21 0.54 7.14
C ALA A 121 -0.07 1.35 7.79
N LEU A 122 -0.25 1.81 9.02
CA LEU A 122 0.79 2.50 9.79
C LEU A 122 2.01 1.59 10.02
N VAL A 123 1.78 0.35 10.44
CA VAL A 123 2.84 -0.65 10.62
C VAL A 123 3.61 -0.87 9.31
N SER A 124 2.90 -1.02 8.19
CA SER A 124 3.51 -1.23 6.88
C SER A 124 4.31 0.00 6.43
N ALA A 125 3.79 1.20 6.63
CA ALA A 125 4.47 2.45 6.31
C ALA A 125 5.80 2.59 7.08
N ILE A 126 5.81 2.26 8.37
CA ILE A 126 7.04 2.25 9.18
C ILE A 126 8.06 1.25 8.60
N GLY A 127 7.61 0.05 8.24
CA GLY A 127 8.45 -0.96 7.60
C GLY A 127 9.12 -0.48 6.32
N TYR A 128 8.32 0.10 5.40
CA TYR A 128 8.83 0.62 4.12
C TYR A 128 9.74 1.82 4.30
N LEU A 129 9.46 2.70 5.27
CA LEU A 129 10.32 3.84 5.58
C LEU A 129 11.68 3.37 6.11
N VAL A 130 11.69 2.45 7.09
CA VAL A 130 12.94 1.93 7.65
C VAL A 130 13.72 1.17 6.60
N LEU A 131 13.05 0.29 5.83
CA LEU A 131 13.67 -0.43 4.73
C LEU A 131 14.34 0.53 3.74
N GLY A 132 13.64 1.59 3.33
CA GLY A 132 14.15 2.54 2.34
C GLY A 132 15.33 3.37 2.85
N VAL A 133 15.35 3.72 4.14
CA VAL A 133 16.44 4.51 4.75
C VAL A 133 17.68 3.65 5.01
N THR A 134 17.53 2.38 5.36
CA THR A 134 18.64 1.49 5.72
C THR A 134 19.09 0.57 4.59
N SER A 135 18.31 0.51 3.50
CA SER A 135 18.43 -0.48 2.43
C SER A 135 18.45 -1.94 2.93
N SER A 136 17.89 -2.22 4.11
CA SER A 136 17.94 -3.53 4.76
C SER A 136 16.56 -4.07 5.05
N VAL A 137 16.21 -5.15 4.35
CA VAL A 137 14.94 -5.89 4.53
C VAL A 137 14.76 -6.35 5.98
N LEU A 138 15.85 -6.83 6.61
CA LEU A 138 15.80 -7.29 8.00
C LEU A 138 15.44 -6.15 8.96
N SER A 139 16.02 -4.96 8.77
CA SER A 139 15.71 -3.82 9.63
C SER A 139 14.27 -3.33 9.44
N GLY A 140 13.76 -3.31 8.20
CA GLY A 140 12.37 -2.98 7.91
C GLY A 140 11.42 -3.99 8.56
N PHE A 141 11.74 -5.28 8.49
CA PHE A 141 10.96 -6.34 9.14
C PHE A 141 10.94 -6.18 10.67
N ILE A 142 12.10 -5.95 11.29
CA ILE A 142 12.19 -5.73 12.75
C ILE A 142 11.37 -4.50 13.15
N ALA A 143 11.47 -3.40 12.41
CA ALA A 143 10.70 -2.19 12.67
C ALA A 143 9.19 -2.44 12.58
N SER A 144 8.72 -3.13 11.54
CA SER A 144 7.32 -3.54 11.41
C SER A 144 6.87 -4.44 12.55
N ALA A 145 7.68 -5.40 12.98
CA ALA A 145 7.33 -6.31 14.07
C ALA A 145 7.21 -5.59 15.42
N ILE A 146 8.11 -4.63 15.69
CA ILE A 146 8.04 -3.77 16.87
C ILE A 146 6.78 -2.89 16.80
N ALA A 147 6.56 -2.21 15.67
CA ALA A 147 5.40 -1.36 15.46
C ALA A 147 4.09 -2.14 15.61
N PHE A 148 4.00 -3.35 15.04
CA PHE A 148 2.86 -4.24 15.16
C PHE A 148 2.58 -4.60 16.63
N THR A 149 3.62 -4.98 17.38
CA THR A 149 3.49 -5.32 18.81
C THR A 149 2.98 -4.12 19.62
N VAL A 150 3.50 -2.92 19.36
CA VAL A 150 3.06 -1.67 20.00
C VAL A 150 1.60 -1.37 19.66
N VAL A 151 1.22 -1.46 18.39
CA VAL A 151 -0.16 -1.26 17.93
C VAL A 151 -1.12 -2.23 18.61
N VAL A 152 -0.80 -3.53 18.65
CA VAL A 152 -1.61 -4.54 19.34
C VAL A 152 -1.71 -4.26 20.84
N ALA A 153 -0.62 -3.84 21.49
CA ALA A 153 -0.63 -3.45 22.89
C ALA A 153 -1.52 -2.23 23.16
N ILE A 154 -1.52 -1.24 22.26
CA ILE A 154 -2.40 -0.05 22.36
C ILE A 154 -3.86 -0.46 22.14
N MET A 155 -4.17 -1.21 21.08
CA MET A 155 -5.52 -1.64 20.76
C MET A 155 -6.12 -2.53 21.86
N SER A 156 -5.34 -3.46 22.41
CA SER A 156 -5.78 -4.30 23.54
C SER A 156 -6.05 -3.49 24.81
N ARG A 157 -5.28 -2.43 25.08
CA ARG A 157 -5.56 -1.52 26.21
C ARG A 157 -6.83 -0.71 26.00
N ILE A 158 -7.11 -0.26 24.78
CA ILE A 158 -8.33 0.46 24.44
C ILE A 158 -9.54 -0.48 24.58
N SER A 159 -9.44 -1.69 24.03
CA SER A 159 -10.51 -2.70 24.10
C SER A 159 -10.86 -3.13 25.52
N ARG A 160 -9.92 -3.06 26.49
CA ARG A 160 -10.20 -3.38 27.91
C ARG A 160 -10.91 -2.24 28.66
N LYS A 161 -10.95 -1.03 28.10
CA LYS A 161 -11.56 0.16 28.72
C LYS A 161 -12.99 0.42 28.26
N VAL A 162 -13.40 -0.20 27.15
CA VAL A 162 -14.77 -0.18 26.60
C VAL A 162 -15.51 -1.41 27.11
#